data_AF-A0A653K6J2-F1
#
_entry.id   AF-A0A653K6J2-F1
#
_cell.length_a   1.000
_cell.length_b   1.000
_cell.length_c   1.000
_cell.angle_alpha   90.00
_cell.angle_beta   90.00
_cell.angle_gamma   90.00
#
_symmetry.space_group_name_H-M   'P 1'
#
loop_
_entity.id
_entity.type
_entity.pdbx_description
1 polymer ?
#
loop_
_entity_poly.entity_id
_entity_poly.type
_entity_poly.pdbx_seq_one_letter_code
_entity_poly.pdbx_strand_id
1 'polypeptide(L)'
;MDSKIISDLALLEQNILENFCYYYQCDLEAELGNPLYAAMTDKIMLRMKENDFRLSEQALSLIEGSDDIKLIPFKPDQVFELLVQINSLREDMEQLKKKLQKKRYSNILMTYVDVLGGRIYLIYNTALERQAKTTKAAIEKHTKSLYPRREIICRVLREQVVQRGRKWDNPTQAVTSIIPILIKEFEKDDVIWIKSKITRMQDELQKLEQDDVPMFESRSDNLIKRKKASSTVKAKKINKIQVEIKKLESILHSKNPSLKLKDSNYKMPYNNTAYLDETIIHWLRGQPEILKEILNSI
;
A
#
# COMPACT_ATOMS: atom_id res chain seq x y z
N MET A 1 -0.86 -8.52 28.72
CA MET A 1 0.07 -8.88 27.62
C MET A 1 -0.06 -7.80 26.57
N ASP A 2 0.71 -6.72 26.70
CA ASP A 2 0.56 -5.52 25.87
C ASP A 2 0.86 -5.83 24.41
N SER A 3 -0.20 -5.93 23.62
CA SER A 3 -0.07 -6.02 22.18
C SER A 3 0.52 -4.69 21.72
N LYS A 4 1.68 -4.74 21.06
CA LYS A 4 2.33 -3.59 20.40
C LYS A 4 1.34 -2.68 19.65
N ILE A 5 0.27 -3.25 19.10
CA ILE A 5 -0.81 -2.53 18.40
C ILE A 5 -1.60 -1.59 19.33
N ILE A 6 -1.79 -1.92 20.60
CA ILE A 6 -2.45 -1.05 21.60
C ILE A 6 -1.61 0.22 21.79
N SER A 7 -0.31 0.04 21.99
CA SER A 7 0.64 1.16 22.12
C SER A 7 0.70 1.99 20.82
N ASP A 8 0.75 1.33 19.65
CA ASP A 8 0.74 2.00 18.36
C ASP A 8 -0.58 2.79 18.13
N LEU A 9 -1.74 2.28 18.59
CA LEU A 9 -3.03 2.97 18.50
C LEU A 9 -3.12 4.18 19.43
N ALA A 10 -2.64 4.06 20.67
CA ALA A 10 -2.58 5.18 21.60
C ALA A 10 -1.67 6.30 21.04
N LEU A 11 -0.54 5.92 20.44
CA LEU A 11 0.37 6.87 19.81
C LEU A 11 -0.28 7.58 18.60
N LEU A 12 -1.04 6.85 17.79
CA LEU A 12 -1.76 7.39 16.64
C LEU A 12 -2.85 8.36 17.08
N GLU A 13 -3.68 7.99 18.06
CA GLU A 13 -4.72 8.86 18.62
C GLU A 13 -4.12 10.15 19.20
N GLN A 14 -3.06 10.02 20.02
CA GLN A 14 -2.37 11.18 20.57
C GLN A 14 -1.89 12.13 19.48
N ASN A 15 -1.23 11.60 18.44
CA ASN A 15 -0.74 12.43 17.35
C ASN A 15 -1.88 13.10 16.57
N ILE A 16 -3.01 12.42 16.36
CA ILE A 16 -4.20 12.99 15.71
C ILE A 16 -4.74 14.16 16.53
N LEU A 17 -4.88 13.99 17.85
CA LEU A 17 -5.41 15.04 18.73
C LEU A 17 -4.47 16.24 18.84
N GLU A 18 -3.16 16.01 18.99
CA GLU A 18 -2.15 17.08 18.99
C GLU A 18 -2.19 17.88 17.68
N ASN A 19 -2.29 17.18 16.54
CA ASN A 19 -2.37 17.82 15.22
C ASN A 19 -3.68 18.59 15.06
N PHE A 20 -4.81 18.02 15.52
CA PHE A 20 -6.10 18.69 15.51
C PHE A 20 -6.05 20.01 16.28
N CYS A 21 -5.44 20.01 17.47
CA CYS A 21 -5.36 21.19 18.33
C CYS A 21 -4.29 22.19 17.93
N TYR A 22 -3.37 21.80 17.06
CA TYR A 22 -2.54 22.76 16.34
C TYR A 22 -3.38 23.62 15.39
N TYR A 23 -4.39 23.05 14.72
CA TYR A 23 -5.19 23.76 13.72
C TYR A 23 -6.50 24.37 14.23
N TYR A 24 -7.08 23.79 15.28
CA TYR A 24 -8.37 24.20 15.84
C TYR A 24 -8.22 24.58 17.31
N GLN A 25 -9.04 25.52 17.77
CA GLN A 25 -9.13 25.86 19.19
C GLN A 25 -9.63 24.66 19.98
N CYS A 26 -8.72 24.11 20.77
CA CYS A 26 -8.96 22.99 21.66
C CYS A 26 -8.70 23.39 23.10
N ASP A 27 -9.68 23.22 23.98
CA ASP A 27 -9.51 23.36 25.43
C ASP A 27 -9.12 22.02 26.09
N LEU A 28 -8.27 21.24 25.41
CA LEU A 28 -7.97 19.86 25.79
C LEU A 28 -7.26 19.71 27.15
N GLU A 29 -6.51 20.71 27.63
CA GLU A 29 -5.84 20.63 28.96
C GLU A 29 -6.80 20.73 30.14
N ALA A 30 -7.97 21.36 29.97
CA ALA A 30 -9.04 21.33 30.98
C ALA A 30 -9.83 20.00 30.96
N GLU A 31 -9.70 19.22 29.88
CA GLU A 31 -10.59 18.10 29.56
C GLU A 31 -9.90 16.70 29.55
N LEU A 32 -8.57 16.62 29.37
CA LEU A 32 -7.82 15.35 29.40
C LEU A 32 -7.27 14.96 30.78
N GLY A 33 -7.26 15.89 31.75
CA GLY A 33 -6.75 15.65 33.10
C GLY A 33 -7.78 15.13 34.12
N ASN A 34 -9.04 14.94 33.73
CA ASN A 34 -10.15 14.74 34.67
C ASN A 34 -10.81 13.34 34.51
N PRO A 35 -11.03 12.57 35.60
CA PRO A 35 -11.68 11.24 35.56
C PRO A 35 -13.11 11.17 34.98
N LEU A 36 -13.69 12.28 34.53
CA LEU A 36 -14.93 12.38 33.75
C LEU A 36 -14.74 12.17 32.22
N TYR A 37 -13.60 11.62 31.82
CA TYR A 37 -13.15 11.40 30.43
C TYR A 37 -14.23 10.85 29.48
N ALA A 38 -15.05 9.88 29.90
CA ALA A 38 -16.05 9.25 29.02
C ALA A 38 -17.17 10.22 28.57
N ALA A 39 -17.71 11.04 29.47
CA ALA A 39 -18.81 11.96 29.16
C ALA A 39 -18.36 13.24 28.43
N MET A 40 -17.08 13.60 28.61
CA MET A 40 -16.44 14.74 27.94
C MET A 40 -16.05 14.40 26.50
N THR A 41 -15.65 13.14 26.27
CA THR A 41 -15.36 12.60 24.93
C THR A 41 -16.58 12.69 24.01
N ASP A 42 -17.78 12.36 24.49
CA ASP A 42 -19.00 12.38 23.66
C ASP A 42 -19.37 13.79 23.16
N LYS A 43 -19.18 14.83 23.99
CA LYS A 43 -19.46 16.22 23.62
C LYS A 43 -18.46 16.75 22.59
N ILE A 44 -17.18 16.46 22.78
CA ILE A 44 -16.11 16.84 21.83
C ILE A 44 -16.32 16.11 20.50
N MET A 45 -16.60 14.80 20.56
CA MET A 45 -16.88 13.97 19.39
C MET A 45 -18.12 14.46 18.63
N LEU A 46 -19.18 14.88 19.33
CA LEU A 46 -20.36 15.48 18.71
C LEU A 46 -20.02 16.78 17.98
N ARG A 47 -19.28 17.69 18.61
CA ARG A 47 -18.82 18.93 17.97
C ARG A 47 -17.94 18.66 16.76
N MET A 48 -17.08 17.64 16.82
CA MET A 48 -16.21 17.28 15.68
C MET A 48 -17.07 16.80 14.52
N LYS A 49 -18.06 15.94 14.80
CA LYS A 49 -19.04 15.47 13.82
C LYS A 49 -19.84 16.62 13.20
N GLU A 50 -20.18 17.65 13.98
CA GLU A 50 -20.93 18.83 13.53
C GLU A 50 -20.04 19.89 12.87
N ASN A 51 -18.72 19.66 12.78
CA ASN A 51 -17.73 20.63 12.33
C ASN A 51 -17.73 21.96 13.14
N ASP A 52 -18.12 21.91 14.42
CA ASP A 52 -18.27 23.06 15.31
C ASP A 52 -16.97 23.38 16.07
N PHE A 53 -15.94 23.77 15.32
CA PHE A 53 -14.65 24.21 15.85
C PHE A 53 -14.16 25.47 15.14
N ARG A 54 -13.61 26.39 15.94
CA ARG A 54 -12.90 27.58 15.45
C ARG A 54 -11.44 27.22 15.18
N LEU A 55 -10.83 27.90 14.22
CA LEU A 55 -9.40 27.77 13.96
C LEU A 55 -8.58 28.33 15.12
N SER A 56 -7.44 27.70 15.40
CA SER A 56 -6.47 28.18 16.38
C SER A 56 -5.81 29.49 15.90
N GLU A 57 -5.21 30.25 16.82
CA GLU A 57 -4.44 31.44 16.45
C GLU A 57 -3.27 31.07 15.51
N GLN A 58 -2.63 29.92 15.75
CA GLN A 58 -1.55 29.41 14.92
C GLN A 58 -2.01 29.13 13.48
N ALA A 59 -3.18 28.52 13.32
CA ALA A 59 -3.78 28.28 12.01
C ALA A 59 -4.16 29.58 11.29
N LEU A 60 -4.71 30.55 12.02
CA LEU A 60 -5.06 31.86 11.47
C LEU A 60 -3.81 32.59 10.98
N SER A 61 -2.72 32.61 11.75
CA SER A 61 -1.44 33.21 11.33
C SER A 61 -0.85 32.55 10.07
N LEU A 62 -1.00 31.24 9.91
CA LEU A 62 -0.57 30.52 8.70
C LEU A 62 -1.35 30.95 7.46
N ILE A 63 -2.66 31.15 7.61
CA ILE A 63 -3.54 31.59 6.51
C ILE A 63 -3.24 33.04 6.15
N GLU A 64 -3.11 33.95 7.13
CA GLU A 64 -2.81 35.37 6.92
C GLU A 64 -1.48 35.59 6.18
N GLY A 65 -0.49 34.72 6.39
CA GLY A 65 0.80 34.80 5.69
C GLY A 65 0.82 34.24 4.26
N SER A 66 -0.25 33.60 3.79
CA SER A 66 -0.25 32.85 2.53
C SER A 66 -1.51 32.96 1.66
N ASP A 67 -2.60 33.57 2.16
CA ASP A 67 -3.92 33.68 1.52
C ASP A 67 -4.55 32.34 1.05
N ASP A 68 -4.02 31.17 1.46
CA ASP A 68 -4.50 29.87 1.01
C ASP A 68 -5.07 29.02 2.16
N ILE A 69 -6.40 28.90 2.20
CA ILE A 69 -7.15 28.05 3.13
C ILE A 69 -6.77 26.56 2.99
N LYS A 70 -6.14 26.14 1.88
CA LYS A 70 -5.63 24.76 1.69
C LYS A 70 -4.47 24.38 2.63
N LEU A 71 -3.98 25.33 3.43
CA LEU A 71 -3.03 25.04 4.50
C LEU A 71 -3.64 24.20 5.62
N ILE A 72 -4.95 24.31 5.87
CA ILE A 72 -5.62 23.47 6.87
C ILE A 72 -5.82 22.07 6.28
N PRO A 73 -5.18 21.03 6.84
CA PRO A 73 -5.15 19.73 6.18
C PRO A 73 -6.46 18.96 6.23
N PHE A 74 -7.30 19.21 7.23
CA PHE A 74 -8.51 18.43 7.48
C PHE A 74 -9.62 19.24 8.14
N LYS A 75 -10.85 18.72 8.04
CA LYS A 75 -12.02 19.18 8.78
C LYS A 75 -12.23 18.37 10.08
N PRO A 76 -12.92 18.92 11.10
CA PRO A 76 -13.19 18.19 12.34
C PRO A 76 -13.93 16.86 12.15
N ASP A 77 -14.88 16.77 11.21
CA ASP A 77 -15.63 15.55 10.93
C ASP A 77 -14.74 14.40 10.43
N GLN A 78 -13.73 14.70 9.62
CA GLN A 78 -12.74 13.72 9.15
C GLN A 78 -11.90 13.17 10.32
N VAL A 79 -11.61 14.00 11.32
CA VAL A 79 -10.91 13.57 12.55
C VAL A 79 -11.83 12.72 13.42
N PHE A 80 -13.11 13.09 13.55
CA PHE A 80 -14.11 12.26 14.23
C PHE A 80 -14.19 10.85 13.64
N GLU A 81 -14.25 10.71 12.31
CA GLU A 81 -14.28 9.42 11.64
C GLU A 81 -13.05 8.56 11.93
N LEU A 82 -11.87 9.17 12.05
CA LEU A 82 -10.64 8.47 12.44
C LEU A 82 -10.71 7.95 13.88
N LEU A 83 -11.20 8.77 14.81
CA LEU A 83 -11.35 8.39 16.22
C LEU A 83 -12.38 7.26 16.39
N VAL A 84 -13.48 7.29 15.64
CA VAL A 84 -14.47 6.18 15.61
C VAL A 84 -13.80 4.88 15.13
N GLN A 85 -12.97 4.92 14.09
CA GLN A 85 -12.26 3.74 13.61
C GLN A 85 -11.25 3.20 14.63
N ILE A 86 -10.55 4.08 15.35
CA ILE A 86 -9.62 3.71 16.43
C ILE A 86 -10.37 3.00 17.55
N ASN A 87 -11.50 3.56 18.01
CA ASN A 87 -12.30 2.99 19.08
C ASN A 87 -12.92 1.65 18.68
N SER A 88 -13.48 1.55 17.47
CA SER A 88 -13.98 0.28 16.94
C SER A 88 -12.90 -0.80 16.88
N LEU A 89 -11.66 -0.45 16.50
CA LEU A 89 -10.56 -1.42 16.53
C LEU A 89 -10.22 -1.83 17.97
N ARG A 90 -10.21 -0.90 18.93
CA ARG A 90 -9.95 -1.20 20.35
C ARG A 90 -10.96 -2.18 20.92
N GLU A 91 -12.25 -1.96 20.66
CA GLU A 91 -13.33 -2.86 21.11
C GLU A 91 -13.17 -4.28 20.55
N ASP A 92 -12.83 -4.38 19.26
CA ASP A 92 -12.68 -5.67 18.57
C ASP A 92 -11.34 -6.38 18.86
N MET A 93 -10.39 -5.73 19.56
CA MET A 93 -8.99 -6.22 19.65
C MET A 93 -8.88 -7.63 20.19
N GLU A 94 -9.60 -8.00 21.25
CA GLU A 94 -9.51 -9.33 21.86
C GLU A 94 -10.07 -10.43 20.96
N GLN A 95 -11.04 -10.10 20.10
CA GLN A 95 -11.74 -11.05 19.23
C GLN A 95 -11.03 -11.24 17.88
N LEU A 96 -10.27 -10.23 17.42
CA LEU A 96 -9.61 -10.26 16.13
C LEU A 96 -8.32 -11.09 16.14
N LYS A 97 -8.10 -11.85 15.07
CA LYS A 97 -6.79 -12.47 14.81
C LYS A 97 -5.73 -11.38 14.61
N LYS A 98 -4.50 -11.58 15.14
CA LYS A 98 -3.36 -10.64 15.02
C LYS A 98 -3.11 -10.11 13.61
N LYS A 99 -3.29 -10.94 12.57
CA LYS A 99 -3.14 -10.51 11.16
C LYS A 99 -4.19 -9.47 10.75
N LEU A 100 -5.42 -9.63 11.22
CA LEU A 100 -6.52 -8.73 10.93
C LEU A 100 -6.43 -7.44 11.75
N GLN A 101 -6.00 -7.53 13.02
CA GLN A 101 -5.66 -6.36 13.84
C GLN A 101 -4.63 -5.46 13.13
N LYS A 102 -3.50 -6.04 12.68
CA LYS A 102 -2.46 -5.31 11.93
C LYS A 102 -3.00 -4.67 10.66
N LYS A 103 -3.83 -5.40 9.91
CA LYS A 103 -4.43 -4.89 8.67
C LYS A 103 -5.34 -3.69 8.95
N ARG A 104 -6.21 -3.78 9.97
CA ARG A 104 -7.09 -2.68 10.36
C ARG A 104 -6.29 -1.46 10.84
N TYR A 105 -5.30 -1.66 11.70
CA TYR A 105 -4.39 -0.59 12.13
C TYR A 105 -3.70 0.08 10.93
N SER A 106 -3.12 -0.69 10.02
CA SER A 106 -2.48 -0.14 8.81
C SER A 106 -3.45 0.66 7.95
N ASN A 107 -4.71 0.22 7.82
CA ASN A 107 -5.73 0.97 7.10
C ASN A 107 -6.03 2.31 7.79
N ILE A 108 -6.25 2.32 9.10
CA ILE A 108 -6.52 3.56 9.87
C ILE A 108 -5.35 4.54 9.72
N LEU A 109 -4.11 4.04 9.82
CA LEU A 109 -2.92 4.87 9.63
C LEU A 109 -2.86 5.50 8.23
N MET A 110 -3.28 4.78 7.18
CA MET A 110 -3.35 5.34 5.84
C MET A 110 -4.52 6.30 5.66
N THR A 111 -5.68 6.03 6.24
CA THR A 111 -6.80 6.98 6.28
C THR A 111 -6.34 8.30 6.91
N TYR A 112 -5.57 8.26 8.00
CA TYR A 112 -5.00 9.47 8.60
C TYR A 112 -4.06 10.21 7.65
N VAL A 113 -3.17 9.50 6.94
CA VAL A 113 -2.32 10.10 5.91
C VAL A 113 -3.13 10.74 4.80
N ASP A 114 -4.24 10.13 4.38
CA ASP A 114 -5.13 10.67 3.34
C ASP A 114 -5.89 11.91 3.84
N VAL A 115 -6.34 11.91 5.10
CA VAL A 115 -6.90 13.08 5.79
C VAL A 115 -5.90 14.24 5.85
N LEU A 116 -4.60 13.97 5.94
CA LEU A 116 -3.55 14.99 5.84
C LEU A 116 -3.26 15.46 4.39
N GLY A 117 -4.01 14.97 3.40
CA GLY A 117 -3.76 15.22 1.98
C GLY A 117 -2.50 14.52 1.46
N GLY A 118 -2.12 13.40 2.06
CA GLY A 118 -0.92 12.64 1.72
C GLY A 118 0.39 13.22 2.27
N ARG A 119 0.32 14.31 3.04
CA ARG A 119 1.46 15.04 3.62
C ARG A 119 1.96 14.36 4.90
N ILE A 120 2.69 13.26 4.73
CA ILE A 120 3.25 12.47 5.85
C ILE A 120 4.12 13.31 6.80
N TYR A 121 4.76 14.37 6.30
CA TYR A 121 5.59 15.26 7.12
C TYR A 121 4.81 16.05 8.18
N LEU A 122 3.47 16.06 8.12
CA LEU A 122 2.61 16.62 9.16
C LEU A 122 2.43 15.68 10.37
N ILE A 123 2.99 14.47 10.32
CA ILE A 123 3.03 13.54 11.47
C ILE A 123 4.27 13.87 12.30
N TYR A 124 4.09 14.59 13.40
CA TYR A 124 5.19 15.02 14.28
C TYR A 124 5.90 13.86 14.99
N ASN A 125 5.18 12.76 15.29
CA ASN A 125 5.81 11.61 15.92
C ASN A 125 6.67 10.83 14.91
N THR A 126 8.00 10.87 15.09
CA THR A 126 8.97 10.25 14.18
C THR A 126 8.81 8.73 14.02
N ALA A 127 8.34 8.03 15.05
CA ALA A 127 8.08 6.59 14.95
C ALA A 127 6.85 6.32 14.09
N LEU A 128 5.76 7.04 14.33
CA LEU A 128 4.53 6.96 13.54
C LEU A 128 4.74 7.38 12.08
N GLU A 129 5.52 8.43 11.85
CA GLU A 129 5.91 8.90 10.52
C GLU A 129 6.66 7.79 9.73
N ARG A 130 7.62 7.12 10.37
CA ARG A 130 8.34 5.97 9.78
C ARG A 130 7.40 4.80 9.50
N GLN A 131 6.47 4.51 10.40
CA GLN A 131 5.45 3.48 10.19
C GLN A 131 4.55 3.83 8.99
N ALA A 132 4.12 5.09 8.87
CA ALA A 132 3.31 5.57 7.76
C ALA A 132 4.04 5.45 6.43
N LYS A 133 5.31 5.90 6.34
CA LYS A 133 6.15 5.74 5.15
C LYS A 133 6.29 4.27 4.74
N THR A 134 6.58 3.40 5.70
CA THR A 134 6.76 1.96 5.44
C THR A 134 5.46 1.31 4.97
N THR A 135 4.35 1.64 5.63
CA THR A 135 3.02 1.11 5.30
C THR A 135 2.58 1.59 3.92
N LYS A 136 2.73 2.88 3.62
CA LYS A 136 2.46 3.45 2.30
C LYS A 136 3.30 2.78 1.21
N ALA A 137 4.61 2.65 1.41
CA ALA A 137 5.47 1.97 0.45
C ALA A 137 5.09 0.49 0.25
N ALA A 138 4.70 -0.21 1.32
CA ALA A 138 4.23 -1.60 1.23
C ALA A 138 2.91 -1.72 0.45
N ILE A 139 1.96 -0.83 0.71
CA ILE A 139 0.67 -0.76 -0.01
C ILE A 139 0.89 -0.36 -1.45
N GLU A 140 1.72 0.64 -1.74
CA GLU A 140 2.07 1.04 -3.10
C GLU A 140 2.76 -0.09 -3.85
N LYS A 141 3.69 -0.81 -3.22
CA LYS A 141 4.35 -1.96 -3.84
C LYS A 141 3.35 -3.08 -4.14
N HIS A 142 2.48 -3.39 -3.18
CA HIS A 142 1.43 -4.39 -3.35
C HIS A 142 0.43 -3.96 -4.43
N THR A 143 0.03 -2.70 -4.45
CA THR A 143 -0.88 -2.11 -5.44
C THR A 143 -0.22 -2.08 -6.82
N LYS A 144 1.03 -1.63 -6.95
CA LYS A 144 1.81 -1.66 -8.21
C LYS A 144 1.97 -3.08 -8.74
N SER A 145 2.15 -4.08 -7.88
CA SER A 145 2.15 -5.48 -8.34
C SER A 145 0.78 -5.94 -8.82
N LEU A 146 -0.30 -5.56 -8.14
CA LEU A 146 -1.66 -5.97 -8.47
C LEU A 146 -2.29 -5.20 -9.64
N TYR A 147 -1.88 -3.95 -9.87
CA TYR A 147 -2.53 -2.99 -10.76
C TYR A 147 -2.57 -3.47 -12.21
N PRO A 148 -1.47 -3.97 -12.82
CA PRO A 148 -1.51 -4.49 -14.19
C PRO A 148 -2.55 -5.60 -14.35
N ARG A 149 -2.65 -6.51 -13.37
CA ARG A 149 -3.63 -7.60 -13.43
C ARG A 149 -5.07 -7.14 -13.18
N ARG A 150 -5.28 -6.14 -12.33
CA ARG A 150 -6.60 -5.54 -12.13
C ARG A 150 -7.08 -4.79 -13.37
N GLU A 151 -6.17 -4.13 -14.08
CA GLU A 151 -6.47 -3.49 -15.35
C GLU A 151 -6.86 -4.53 -16.42
N ILE A 152 -6.14 -5.65 -16.50
CA ILE A 152 -6.53 -6.79 -17.35
C ILE A 152 -7.93 -7.29 -16.97
N ILE A 153 -8.24 -7.44 -15.67
CA ILE A 153 -9.57 -7.86 -15.22
C ILE A 153 -10.65 -6.87 -15.69
N CYS A 154 -10.48 -5.57 -15.42
CA CYS A 154 -11.44 -4.55 -15.85
C CYS A 154 -11.62 -4.52 -17.38
N ARG A 155 -10.51 -4.59 -18.12
CA ARG A 155 -10.52 -4.61 -19.59
C ARG A 155 -11.30 -5.80 -20.11
N VAL A 156 -10.99 -7.01 -19.65
CA VAL A 156 -11.67 -8.23 -20.09
C VAL A 156 -13.15 -8.20 -19.72
N LEU A 157 -13.51 -7.72 -18.52
CA LEU A 157 -14.91 -7.55 -18.14
C LEU A 157 -15.67 -6.65 -19.13
N ARG A 158 -15.13 -5.47 -19.44
CA ARG A 158 -15.75 -4.51 -20.37
C ARG A 158 -15.88 -5.08 -21.78
N GLU A 159 -14.80 -5.68 -22.30
CA GLU A 159 -14.80 -6.34 -23.61
C GLU A 159 -15.88 -7.41 -23.69
N GLN A 160 -16.05 -8.19 -22.63
CA GLN A 160 -17.06 -9.26 -22.58
C GLN A 160 -18.49 -8.72 -22.49
N VAL A 161 -18.75 -7.58 -21.84
CA VAL A 161 -20.07 -6.90 -21.91
C VAL A 161 -20.39 -6.53 -23.35
N VAL A 162 -19.43 -5.92 -24.05
CA VAL A 162 -19.59 -5.50 -25.46
C VAL A 162 -19.83 -6.71 -26.36
N GLN A 163 -19.02 -7.76 -26.23
CA GLN A 163 -19.14 -8.97 -27.05
C GLN A 163 -20.45 -9.73 -26.82
N ARG A 164 -20.93 -9.79 -25.57
CA ARG A 164 -22.20 -10.45 -25.22
C ARG A 164 -23.43 -9.59 -25.53
N GLY A 165 -23.24 -8.28 -25.74
CA GLY A 165 -24.31 -7.30 -25.92
C GLY A 165 -25.19 -7.08 -24.67
N ARG A 166 -24.82 -7.66 -23.52
CA ARG A 166 -25.57 -7.54 -22.25
C ARG A 166 -24.64 -7.61 -21.05
N LYS A 167 -25.04 -6.91 -19.99
CA LYS A 167 -24.41 -6.95 -18.67
C LYS A 167 -24.79 -8.22 -17.91
N TRP A 168 -24.09 -8.52 -16.83
CA TRP A 168 -24.38 -9.67 -15.95
C TRP A 168 -25.34 -9.28 -14.82
N ASP A 169 -26.00 -10.27 -14.21
CA ASP A 169 -26.92 -9.99 -13.10
C ASP A 169 -26.18 -9.81 -11.77
N ASN A 170 -25.01 -10.43 -11.61
CA ASN A 170 -24.22 -10.32 -10.39
C ASN A 170 -22.70 -10.53 -10.63
N PRO A 171 -21.84 -10.10 -9.68
CA PRO A 171 -20.39 -10.23 -9.82
C PRO A 171 -19.92 -11.67 -9.99
N THR A 172 -20.59 -12.65 -9.39
CA THR A 172 -20.22 -14.05 -9.48
C THR A 172 -20.34 -14.55 -10.91
N GLN A 173 -21.48 -14.30 -11.56
CA GLN A 173 -21.67 -14.65 -12.97
C GLN A 173 -20.65 -13.95 -13.88
N ALA A 174 -20.37 -12.67 -13.63
CA ALA A 174 -19.39 -11.91 -14.39
C ALA A 174 -18.02 -12.57 -14.32
N VAL A 175 -17.51 -12.79 -13.10
CA VAL A 175 -16.18 -13.37 -12.86
C VAL A 175 -16.08 -14.76 -13.44
N THR A 176 -16.97 -15.68 -13.09
CA THR A 176 -16.92 -17.08 -13.57
C THR A 176 -16.87 -17.15 -15.10
N SER A 177 -17.58 -16.25 -15.79
CA SER A 177 -17.60 -16.24 -17.26
C SER A 177 -16.27 -15.80 -17.89
N ILE A 178 -15.47 -14.99 -17.19
CA ILE A 178 -14.22 -14.45 -17.75
C ILE A 178 -12.96 -15.18 -17.30
N ILE A 179 -13.03 -16.05 -16.29
CA ILE A 179 -11.87 -16.79 -15.76
C ILE A 179 -11.05 -17.48 -16.87
N PRO A 180 -11.64 -18.22 -17.83
CA PRO A 180 -10.87 -18.86 -18.89
C PRO A 180 -10.10 -17.87 -19.78
N ILE A 181 -10.62 -16.65 -19.94
CA ILE A 181 -10.00 -15.57 -20.71
C ILE A 181 -8.89 -14.93 -19.88
N LEU A 182 -9.15 -14.65 -18.61
CA LEU A 182 -8.17 -14.09 -17.68
C LEU A 182 -6.93 -14.98 -17.53
N ILE A 183 -7.09 -16.30 -17.47
CA ILE A 183 -5.95 -17.23 -17.40
C ILE A 183 -4.99 -17.00 -18.57
N LYS A 184 -5.53 -16.85 -19.79
CA LYS A 184 -4.72 -16.60 -21.00
C LYS A 184 -4.09 -15.21 -21.00
N GLU A 185 -4.84 -14.18 -20.60
CA GLU A 185 -4.31 -12.81 -20.54
C GLU A 185 -3.23 -12.65 -19.47
N PHE A 186 -3.40 -13.30 -18.32
CA PHE A 186 -2.39 -13.36 -17.27
C PHE A 186 -1.14 -14.10 -17.69
N GLU A 187 -1.25 -15.16 -18.50
CA GLU A 187 -0.08 -15.83 -19.05
C GLU A 187 0.72 -14.94 -20.00
N LYS A 188 0.04 -14.11 -20.82
CA LYS A 188 0.71 -13.10 -21.66
C LYS A 188 1.45 -12.07 -20.81
N ASP A 189 0.80 -11.56 -19.76
CA ASP A 189 1.40 -10.61 -18.82
C ASP A 189 2.61 -11.22 -18.09
N ASP A 190 2.53 -12.49 -17.67
CA ASP A 190 3.64 -13.21 -17.06
C ASP A 190 4.84 -13.33 -18.00
N VAL A 191 4.62 -13.63 -19.27
CA VAL A 191 5.67 -13.69 -20.28
C VAL A 191 6.33 -12.32 -20.47
N ILE A 192 5.55 -11.24 -20.52
CA ILE A 192 6.08 -9.86 -20.61
C ILE A 192 6.91 -9.52 -19.37
N TRP A 193 6.42 -9.90 -18.19
CA TRP A 193 7.12 -9.70 -16.93
C TRP A 193 8.46 -10.45 -16.89
N ILE A 194 8.47 -11.73 -17.29
CA ILE A 194 9.70 -12.54 -17.34
C ILE A 194 10.73 -11.88 -18.27
N LYS A 195 10.33 -11.51 -19.50
CA LYS A 195 11.22 -10.85 -20.46
C LYS A 195 11.79 -9.56 -19.90
N SER A 196 10.93 -8.69 -19.38
CA SER A 196 11.33 -7.42 -18.76
C SER A 196 12.28 -7.62 -17.58
N LYS A 197 12.05 -8.68 -16.78
CA LYS A 197 12.91 -9.02 -15.64
C LYS A 197 14.28 -9.48 -16.11
N ILE A 198 14.34 -10.34 -17.13
CA ILE A 198 15.60 -10.80 -17.74
C ILE A 198 16.39 -9.60 -18.28
N THR A 199 15.77 -8.70 -19.07
CA THR A 199 16.43 -7.51 -19.63
C THR A 199 17.04 -6.64 -18.53
N ARG A 200 16.29 -6.31 -17.47
CA ARG A 200 16.83 -5.52 -16.35
C ARG A 200 18.02 -6.19 -15.66
N MET A 201 18.01 -7.52 -15.57
CA MET A 201 19.10 -8.28 -14.95
C MET A 201 20.33 -8.36 -15.87
N GLN A 202 20.13 -8.40 -17.19
CA GLN A 202 21.20 -8.28 -18.19
C GLN A 202 21.83 -6.88 -18.15
N ASP A 203 21.04 -5.81 -18.04
CA ASP A 203 21.55 -4.44 -17.88
C ASP A 203 22.36 -4.28 -16.58
N GLU A 204 21.90 -4.91 -15.48
CA GLU A 204 22.64 -4.92 -14.21
C GLU A 204 23.97 -5.69 -14.33
N LEU A 205 23.99 -6.81 -15.06
CA LEU A 205 25.23 -7.54 -15.35
C LEU A 205 26.19 -6.68 -16.15
N GLN A 206 25.72 -6.02 -17.23
CA GLN A 206 26.56 -5.19 -18.07
C GLN A 206 27.20 -4.04 -17.29
N LYS A 207 26.44 -3.38 -16.39
CA LYS A 207 26.99 -2.34 -15.51
C LYS A 207 28.05 -2.88 -14.55
N LEU A 208 27.78 -4.04 -13.95
CA LEU A 208 28.76 -4.69 -13.08
C LEU A 208 30.02 -5.06 -13.87
N GLU A 209 29.92 -5.52 -15.12
CA GLU A 209 31.08 -5.85 -15.95
C GLU A 209 31.84 -4.60 -16.45
N GLN A 210 31.16 -3.49 -16.70
CA GLN A 210 31.77 -2.22 -17.13
C GLN A 210 32.55 -1.50 -16.03
N ASP A 211 32.15 -1.65 -14.76
CA ASP A 211 32.89 -1.11 -13.60
C ASP A 211 34.29 -1.76 -13.42
N ASP A 212 34.69 -2.73 -14.26
CA ASP A 212 36.03 -3.36 -14.26
C ASP A 212 37.05 -2.74 -15.24
N VAL A 213 36.75 -1.63 -15.94
CA VAL A 213 37.78 -0.94 -16.73
C VAL A 213 38.83 -0.35 -15.76
N PRO A 214 40.08 -0.84 -15.75
CA PRO A 214 41.06 -0.36 -14.79
C PRO A 214 41.53 1.04 -15.21
N MET A 215 41.16 2.08 -14.46
CA MET A 215 42.00 3.27 -14.42
C MET A 215 43.33 2.86 -13.77
N PHE A 216 44.37 2.81 -14.61
CA PHE A 216 45.69 2.35 -14.26
C PHE A 216 46.38 3.40 -13.38
N GLU A 217 46.08 3.43 -12.09
CA GLU A 217 46.90 4.16 -11.12
C GLU A 217 47.54 3.19 -10.14
N SER A 218 48.88 3.23 -10.17
CA SER A 218 49.79 2.56 -9.25
C SER A 218 49.38 2.80 -7.78
N ARG A 219 49.45 1.77 -6.92
CA ARG A 219 49.95 1.79 -5.51
C ARG A 219 49.21 0.87 -4.51
N SER A 220 50.02 0.38 -3.54
CA SER A 220 49.73 -0.04 -2.15
C SER A 220 49.03 -1.40 -1.87
N ASP A 221 49.71 -2.27 -1.09
CA ASP A 221 49.29 -3.63 -0.71
C ASP A 221 47.99 -3.71 0.11
N ASN A 222 47.64 -2.65 0.86
CA ASN A 222 46.39 -2.59 1.62
C ASN A 222 45.16 -2.36 0.73
N LEU A 223 45.32 -1.71 -0.43
CA LEU A 223 44.30 -1.60 -1.47
C LEU A 223 44.09 -2.95 -2.18
N ILE A 224 45.14 -3.76 -2.34
CA ILE A 224 45.06 -5.09 -2.97
C ILE A 224 44.14 -6.02 -2.18
N LYS A 225 44.22 -6.03 -0.84
CA LYS A 225 43.33 -6.85 0.01
C LYS A 225 41.86 -6.40 -0.04
N ARG A 226 41.58 -5.08 -0.01
CA ARG A 226 40.22 -4.54 -0.17
C ARG A 226 39.65 -4.79 -1.58
N LYS A 227 40.46 -4.65 -2.63
CA LYS A 227 40.06 -4.94 -4.02
C LYS A 227 39.72 -6.43 -4.21
N LYS A 228 40.49 -7.36 -3.62
CA LYS A 228 40.20 -8.82 -3.67
C LYS A 228 38.90 -9.22 -2.95
N ALA A 229 38.59 -8.58 -1.82
CA ALA A 229 37.32 -8.81 -1.12
C ALA A 229 36.13 -8.25 -1.93
N SER A 230 36.28 -7.05 -2.50
CA SER A 230 35.29 -6.44 -3.40
C SER A 230 35.04 -7.28 -4.66
N SER A 231 36.09 -7.80 -5.29
CA SER A 231 35.97 -8.65 -6.48
C SER A 231 35.29 -9.99 -6.20
N THR A 232 35.52 -10.58 -5.01
CA THR A 232 34.84 -11.83 -4.61
C THR A 232 33.35 -11.62 -4.36
N VAL A 233 32.97 -10.52 -3.72
CA VAL A 233 31.55 -10.15 -3.50
C VAL A 233 30.85 -9.86 -4.83
N LYS A 234 31.53 -9.16 -5.74
CA LYS A 234 31.06 -8.87 -7.10
C LYS A 234 30.86 -10.16 -7.92
N ALA A 235 31.84 -11.06 -7.93
CA ALA A 235 31.74 -12.35 -8.61
C ALA A 235 30.57 -13.20 -8.09
N LYS A 236 30.35 -13.22 -6.76
CA LYS A 236 29.17 -13.88 -6.17
C LYS A 236 27.86 -13.24 -6.64
N LYS A 237 27.81 -11.91 -6.74
CA LYS A 237 26.63 -11.18 -7.24
C LYS A 237 26.36 -11.50 -8.72
N ILE A 238 27.39 -11.48 -9.57
CA ILE A 238 27.31 -11.86 -10.99
C ILE A 238 26.77 -13.28 -11.13
N ASN A 239 27.38 -14.26 -10.45
CA ASN A 239 26.93 -15.66 -10.49
C ASN A 239 25.47 -15.80 -10.06
N LYS A 240 25.04 -15.08 -9.02
CA LYS A 240 23.64 -15.10 -8.57
C LYS A 240 22.69 -14.56 -9.64
N ILE A 241 23.05 -13.47 -10.32
CA ILE A 241 22.23 -12.88 -11.37
C ILE A 241 22.17 -13.83 -12.58
N GLN A 242 23.29 -14.41 -13.01
CA GLN A 242 23.34 -15.35 -14.13
C GLN A 242 22.51 -16.62 -13.86
N VAL A 243 22.57 -17.18 -12.65
CA VAL A 243 21.74 -18.33 -12.27
C VAL A 243 20.25 -17.99 -12.32
N GLU A 244 19.87 -16.80 -11.84
CA GLU A 244 18.48 -16.35 -11.88
C GLU A 244 17.99 -16.10 -13.31
N ILE A 245 18.82 -15.52 -14.18
CA ILE A 245 18.49 -15.35 -15.61
C ILE A 245 18.24 -16.71 -16.26
N LYS A 246 19.15 -17.69 -16.08
CA LYS A 246 18.97 -19.05 -16.64
C LYS A 246 17.68 -19.70 -16.16
N LYS A 247 17.34 -19.51 -14.88
CA LYS A 247 16.08 -20.00 -14.31
C LYS A 247 14.87 -19.35 -14.99
N LEU A 248 14.87 -18.02 -15.14
CA LEU A 248 13.78 -17.29 -15.80
C LEU A 248 13.67 -17.62 -17.29
N GLU A 249 14.78 -17.81 -18.01
CA GLU A 249 14.81 -18.26 -19.40
C GLU A 249 14.21 -19.66 -19.53
N SER A 250 14.54 -20.59 -18.63
CA SER A 250 13.94 -21.93 -18.62
C SER A 250 12.42 -21.87 -18.42
N ILE A 251 11.94 -20.99 -17.55
CA ILE A 251 10.50 -20.76 -17.33
C ILE A 251 9.85 -20.17 -18.59
N LEU A 252 10.49 -19.18 -19.23
CA LEU A 252 10.00 -18.50 -20.43
C LEU A 252 9.77 -19.48 -21.59
N HIS A 253 10.66 -20.46 -21.77
CA HIS A 253 10.59 -21.46 -22.84
C HIS A 253 9.78 -22.71 -22.46
N SER A 254 9.16 -22.72 -21.28
CA SER A 254 8.33 -23.85 -20.86
C SER A 254 6.95 -23.83 -21.52
N LYS A 255 6.26 -24.99 -21.53
CA LYS A 255 4.89 -25.12 -22.08
C LYS A 255 3.85 -24.26 -21.35
N ASN A 256 4.08 -23.93 -20.07
CA ASN A 256 3.20 -23.08 -19.28
C ASN A 256 4.05 -22.23 -18.32
N PRO A 257 4.49 -21.04 -18.77
CA PRO A 257 5.33 -20.14 -17.98
C PRO A 257 4.69 -19.73 -16.64
N SER A 258 3.39 -19.47 -16.60
CA SER A 258 2.67 -19.06 -15.38
C SER A 258 2.70 -20.12 -14.28
N LEU A 259 2.48 -21.40 -14.66
CA LEU A 259 2.56 -22.52 -13.73
C LEU A 259 4.00 -22.71 -13.23
N LYS A 260 4.98 -22.63 -14.12
CA LYS A 260 6.40 -22.75 -13.74
C LYS A 260 6.89 -21.60 -12.84
N LEU A 261 6.36 -20.38 -13.02
CA LEU A 261 6.59 -19.28 -12.10
C LEU A 261 6.08 -19.61 -10.69
N LYS A 262 4.87 -20.17 -10.59
CA LYS A 262 4.27 -20.60 -9.32
C LYS A 262 5.13 -21.66 -8.64
N ASP A 263 5.49 -22.72 -9.35
CA ASP A 263 6.32 -23.83 -8.84
C ASP A 263 7.70 -23.34 -8.39
N SER A 264 8.20 -22.29 -9.05
CA SER A 264 9.47 -21.64 -8.74
C SER A 264 9.41 -20.62 -7.59
N ASN A 265 8.26 -20.54 -6.89
CA ASN A 265 7.97 -19.62 -5.79
C ASN A 265 7.95 -18.12 -6.15
N TYR A 266 7.73 -17.77 -7.43
CA TYR A 266 7.45 -16.38 -7.79
C TYR A 266 6.03 -16.02 -7.39
N LYS A 267 5.90 -15.00 -6.55
CA LYS A 267 4.60 -14.51 -6.04
C LYS A 267 3.95 -13.58 -7.06
N MET A 268 3.50 -14.15 -8.18
CA MET A 268 2.69 -13.42 -9.15
C MET A 268 1.28 -13.22 -8.59
N PRO A 269 0.74 -11.99 -8.62
CA PRO A 269 -0.65 -11.73 -8.26
C PRO A 269 -1.61 -12.61 -9.03
N TYR A 270 -2.71 -13.05 -8.41
CA TYR A 270 -3.75 -13.86 -9.07
C TYR A 270 -3.25 -15.17 -9.74
N ASN A 271 -2.04 -15.65 -9.41
CA ASN A 271 -1.48 -16.89 -9.96
C ASN A 271 -1.91 -18.15 -9.17
N ASN A 272 -2.75 -18.00 -8.13
CA ASN A 272 -3.38 -19.11 -7.43
C ASN A 272 -4.78 -19.36 -7.99
N THR A 273 -4.91 -20.39 -8.81
CA THR A 273 -6.16 -20.76 -9.50
C THR A 273 -7.23 -21.30 -8.58
N ALA A 274 -6.89 -21.82 -7.39
CA ALA A 274 -7.86 -22.50 -6.52
C ALA A 274 -8.91 -21.58 -5.89
N TYR A 275 -8.62 -20.28 -5.76
CA TYR A 275 -9.52 -19.27 -5.19
C TYR A 275 -9.50 -17.97 -5.99
N LEU A 276 -9.19 -18.09 -7.28
CA LEU A 276 -9.02 -16.94 -8.17
C LEU A 276 -10.33 -16.15 -8.27
N ASP A 277 -11.41 -16.89 -8.47
CA ASP A 277 -12.79 -16.41 -8.60
C ASP A 277 -13.19 -15.59 -7.37
N GLU A 278 -13.10 -16.16 -6.17
CA GLU A 278 -13.46 -15.46 -4.93
C GLU A 278 -12.60 -14.23 -4.70
N THR A 279 -11.30 -14.32 -4.99
CA THR A 279 -10.38 -13.19 -4.82
C THR A 279 -10.77 -12.02 -5.73
N ILE A 280 -11.15 -12.30 -6.97
CA ILE A 280 -11.59 -11.27 -7.93
C ILE A 280 -12.95 -10.73 -7.53
N ILE A 281 -13.91 -11.58 -7.15
CA ILE A 281 -15.25 -11.18 -6.70
C ILE A 281 -15.15 -10.23 -5.50
N HIS A 282 -14.35 -10.60 -4.49
CA HIS A 282 -14.16 -9.77 -3.30
C HIS A 282 -13.53 -8.42 -3.63
N TRP A 283 -12.58 -8.39 -4.56
CA TRP A 283 -12.00 -7.13 -5.01
C TRP A 283 -13.02 -6.28 -5.80
N LEU A 284 -13.77 -6.87 -6.74
CA LEU A 284 -14.79 -6.18 -7.54
C LEU A 284 -15.91 -5.57 -6.69
N ARG A 285 -16.32 -6.24 -5.59
CA ARG A 285 -17.30 -5.69 -4.65
C ARG A 285 -16.88 -4.35 -4.05
N GLY A 286 -15.59 -4.06 -3.99
CA GLY A 286 -15.05 -2.76 -3.56
C GLY A 286 -14.82 -1.77 -4.71
N GLN A 287 -15.36 -2.00 -5.91
CA GLN A 287 -15.16 -1.15 -7.10
C GLN A 287 -16.51 -0.75 -7.71
N PRO A 288 -17.25 0.18 -7.07
CA PRO A 288 -18.63 0.50 -7.44
C PRO A 288 -18.77 1.04 -8.87
N GLU A 289 -17.77 1.75 -9.39
CA GLU A 289 -17.74 2.29 -10.76
C GLU A 289 -17.72 1.17 -11.79
N ILE A 290 -16.84 0.17 -11.59
CA ILE A 290 -16.73 -0.99 -12.46
C ILE A 290 -18.01 -1.82 -12.40
N LEU A 291 -18.59 -2.02 -11.21
CA LEU A 291 -19.84 -2.76 -11.04
C LEU A 291 -20.99 -2.13 -11.84
N LYS A 292 -21.12 -0.80 -11.85
CA LYS A 292 -22.13 -0.10 -12.66
C LYS A 292 -21.97 -0.33 -14.16
N GLU A 293 -20.74 -0.45 -14.64
CA GLU A 293 -20.46 -0.71 -16.05
C GLU A 293 -20.84 -2.14 -16.46
N ILE A 294 -20.64 -3.12 -15.58
CA ILE A 294 -20.71 -4.55 -15.94
C ILE A 294 -21.99 -5.25 -15.48
N LEU A 295 -22.73 -4.69 -14.53
CA LEU A 295 -23.95 -5.29 -14.00
C LEU A 295 -25.21 -4.60 -14.51
N ASN A 296 -26.26 -5.40 -14.71
CA ASN A 296 -27.62 -4.90 -14.78
C ASN A 296 -27.90 -4.13 -13.48
N SER A 297 -28.47 -2.93 -13.59
CA SER A 297 -28.63 -1.99 -12.48
C SER A 297 -29.09 -2.68 -11.19
N ILE A 298 -28.37 -2.40 -10.09
CA ILE A 298 -28.80 -2.72 -8.72
C ILE A 298 -29.99 -1.83 -8.36
#